data_AF-A0A834TP95-F1
#
_entry.id   AF-A0A834TP95-F1
#
_cell.length_a   1.000
_cell.length_b   1.000
_cell.length_c   1.000
_cell.angle_alpha   90.00
_cell.angle_beta   90.00
_cell.angle_gamma   90.00
#
_symmetry.space_group_name_H-M   'P 1'
#
loop_
_entity.id
_entity.type
_entity.pdbx_description
1 polymer ?
#
loop_
_entity_poly.entity_id
_entity_poly.type
_entity_poly.pdbx_seq_one_letter_code
_entity_poly.pdbx_strand_id
1 'polypeptide(L)'
;MIGVKAIHHSFSPIKDNTTAYCARFLTAKIAIPCFCKSGDSDPQSPAPEGDARSQELLARIAMLQAQKVRLTDYLDERSAYLTQFGEEAIAEFDKIGEDALKGLDEAGERITANLESQMQEFEEFAELSRQEIEENENKVTKFEDQMEDDRNEGLFFKSLRQKAPVVDKEKAKEEAQKIKDVTKEEASGSETRKNLYLFFIGLLSFGVVDSVVLTSNTDWRKVAILGAILLALVSQFVYEQKMSSETKTREETKEFQQEQGEEGKK
;
A
#
# COMPACT_ATOMS: atom_id res chain seq x y z
N MET A 1 -6.64 11.63 33.93
CA MET A 1 -7.35 12.41 32.88
C MET A 1 -6.85 13.84 32.93
N ILE A 2 -6.00 14.23 31.99
CA ILE A 2 -5.56 15.62 31.81
C ILE A 2 -5.99 15.97 30.39
N GLY A 3 -7.01 16.83 30.29
CA GLY A 3 -7.58 17.24 29.01
C GLY A 3 -6.64 18.16 28.26
N VAL A 4 -6.24 17.77 27.05
CA VAL A 4 -5.47 18.63 26.15
C VAL A 4 -6.45 19.52 25.40
N LYS A 5 -6.38 20.82 25.66
CA LYS A 5 -7.19 21.85 25.02
C LYS A 5 -6.56 22.21 23.67
N ALA A 6 -7.23 21.88 22.57
CA ALA A 6 -6.80 22.28 21.23
C ALA A 6 -7.06 23.78 21.02
N ILE A 7 -6.02 24.54 20.67
CA ILE A 7 -6.13 25.93 20.23
C ILE A 7 -6.09 25.91 18.70
N HIS A 8 -7.20 26.28 18.08
CA HIS A 8 -7.37 26.32 16.64
C HIS A 8 -6.86 27.69 16.14
N HIS A 9 -5.73 27.72 15.42
CA HIS A 9 -5.24 28.92 14.75
C HIS A 9 -5.59 28.84 13.27
N SER A 10 -6.66 29.53 12.85
CA SER A 10 -6.93 29.75 11.44
C SER A 10 -6.14 30.95 10.95
N PHE A 11 -5.04 30.72 10.23
CA PHE A 11 -4.40 31.77 9.44
C PHE A 11 -5.14 31.90 8.11
N SER A 12 -5.71 33.08 7.85
CA SER A 12 -6.18 33.43 6.51
C SER A 12 -5.00 33.96 5.69
N PRO A 13 -4.87 33.60 4.41
CA PRO A 13 -3.81 34.11 3.56
C PRO A 13 -4.09 35.59 3.23
N ILE A 14 -3.19 36.47 3.67
CA ILE A 14 -3.16 37.86 3.22
C ILE A 14 -2.68 37.85 1.78
N LYS A 15 -3.51 38.35 0.87
CA LYS A 15 -3.15 38.55 -0.54
C LYS A 15 -2.15 39.69 -0.61
N ASP A 16 -0.92 39.36 -1.01
CA ASP A 16 0.16 40.31 -1.24
C ASP A 16 -0.16 41.20 -2.43
N ASN A 17 -0.47 42.47 -2.16
CA ASN A 17 -0.36 43.56 -3.13
C ASN A 17 0.41 44.70 -2.45
N THR A 18 1.73 44.55 -2.33
CA THR A 18 2.57 45.67 -1.87
C THR A 18 3.65 45.95 -2.91
N THR A 19 3.33 46.89 -3.77
CA THR A 19 4.25 47.71 -4.56
C THR A 19 5.51 48.04 -3.75
N ALA A 20 6.65 47.56 -4.24
CA ALA A 20 7.97 47.92 -3.76
C ALA A 20 8.20 49.43 -3.94
N TYR A 21 7.98 50.20 -2.88
CA TYR A 21 8.52 51.55 -2.77
C TYR A 21 9.95 51.42 -2.22
N CYS A 22 10.92 51.30 -3.13
CA CYS A 22 12.31 51.66 -2.83
C CYS A 22 12.38 53.17 -2.55
N ALA A 23 12.13 53.57 -1.31
CA ALA A 23 12.50 54.90 -0.85
C ALA A 23 14.04 54.94 -0.69
N ARG A 24 14.73 55.37 -1.76
CA ARG A 24 16.12 55.83 -1.66
C ARG A 24 16.15 56.97 -0.64
N PHE A 25 16.71 56.72 0.54
CA PHE A 25 17.04 57.78 1.48
C PHE A 25 18.16 58.63 0.88
N LEU A 26 17.80 59.79 0.33
CA LEU A 26 18.73 60.86 0.00
C LEU A 26 19.22 61.47 1.31
N THR A 27 20.49 61.25 1.62
CA THR A 27 21.22 61.90 2.71
C THR A 27 21.36 63.39 2.37
N ALA A 28 20.37 64.20 2.75
CA ALA A 28 20.46 65.65 2.64
C ALA A 28 21.44 66.18 3.71
N LYS A 29 22.67 66.51 3.28
CA LYS A 29 23.61 67.29 4.09
C LYS A 29 23.02 68.68 4.32
N ILE A 30 22.55 68.94 5.53
CA ILE A 30 22.15 70.28 5.97
C ILE A 30 23.43 71.09 6.19
N ALA A 31 23.78 71.94 5.22
CA ALA A 31 24.78 72.98 5.41
C ALA A 31 24.08 74.20 6.03
N ILE A 32 24.38 74.50 7.30
CA ILE A 32 23.92 75.71 7.98
C ILE A 32 24.87 76.84 7.58
N PRO A 33 24.40 77.93 6.93
CA PRO A 33 25.26 79.07 6.65
C PRO A 33 25.52 79.84 7.94
N CYS A 34 26.77 79.84 8.40
CA CYS A 34 27.25 80.70 9.48
C CYS A 34 27.39 82.13 8.95
N PHE A 35 26.46 83.01 9.32
CA PHE A 35 26.58 84.45 9.09
C PHE A 35 27.45 85.06 10.19
N CYS A 36 28.76 85.09 10.00
CA CYS A 36 29.66 85.95 10.79
C CYS A 36 29.53 87.38 10.27
N LYS A 37 28.82 88.24 11.00
CA LYS A 37 28.86 89.70 10.83
C LYS A 37 30.14 90.20 11.52
N SER A 38 31.14 90.63 10.76
CA SER A 38 32.25 91.42 11.31
C SER A 38 31.86 92.90 11.27
N GLY A 39 31.83 93.55 12.42
CA GLY A 39 31.65 94.99 12.53
C GLY A 39 31.73 95.45 13.99
N ASP A 40 32.90 96.01 14.33
CA ASP A 40 33.28 96.92 15.41
C ASP A 40 32.40 97.13 16.66
N SER A 41 33.02 96.81 17.80
CA SER A 41 33.00 97.51 19.10
C SER A 41 31.68 98.00 19.72
N ASP A 42 31.16 97.23 20.69
CA ASP A 42 30.69 97.74 21.99
C ASP A 42 30.60 96.58 23.02
N PRO A 43 31.15 96.68 24.24
CA PRO A 43 31.19 95.56 25.19
C PRO A 43 29.93 95.56 26.08
N GLN A 44 28.74 95.42 25.51
CA GLN A 44 27.55 95.14 26.33
C GLN A 44 26.41 94.48 25.54
N SER A 45 26.67 93.27 25.04
CA SER A 45 25.62 92.35 24.62
C SER A 45 25.73 91.07 25.44
N PRO A 46 24.69 90.67 26.22
CA PRO A 46 24.73 89.40 26.93
C PRO A 46 24.89 88.27 25.91
N ALA A 47 25.72 87.27 26.24
CA ALA A 47 25.90 86.08 25.43
C ALA A 47 24.52 85.49 25.08
N PRO A 48 24.33 84.89 23.88
CA PRO A 48 23.04 84.31 23.51
C PRO A 48 22.75 83.14 24.45
N GLU A 49 21.97 83.41 25.49
CA GLU A 49 21.53 82.43 26.47
C GLU A 49 20.48 81.55 25.77
N GLY A 50 20.85 80.30 25.51
CA GLY A 50 19.95 79.35 24.85
C GLY A 50 18.72 79.09 25.73
N ASP A 51 17.53 79.19 25.16
CA ASP A 51 16.28 78.92 25.88
C ASP A 51 16.28 77.48 26.42
N ALA A 52 16.19 77.33 27.74
CA ALA A 52 16.20 76.03 28.42
C ALA A 52 15.13 75.07 27.87
N ARG A 53 13.97 75.59 27.42
CA ARG A 53 12.91 74.77 26.81
C ARG A 53 13.33 74.19 25.47
N SER A 54 14.07 74.95 24.67
CA SER A 54 14.58 74.50 23.37
C SER A 54 15.65 73.41 23.53
N GLN A 55 16.50 73.53 24.56
CA GLN A 55 17.52 72.53 24.87
C GLN A 55 16.90 71.23 25.38
N GLU A 56 15.88 71.32 26.24
CA GLU A 56 15.14 70.14 26.72
C GLU A 56 14.43 69.42 25.57
N LEU A 57 13.79 70.16 24.66
CA LEU A 57 13.15 69.57 23.47
C LEU A 57 14.16 68.86 22.59
N LEU A 58 15.33 69.46 22.35
CA LEU A 58 16.41 68.86 21.57
C LEU A 58 16.91 67.56 22.22
N ALA A 59 17.08 67.55 23.55
CA ALA A 59 17.49 66.36 24.30
C ALA A 59 16.46 65.23 24.18
N ARG A 60 15.15 65.55 24.24
CA ARG A 60 14.08 64.57 24.04
C ARG A 60 14.07 64.01 22.61
N ILE A 61 14.28 64.85 21.60
CA ILE A 61 14.38 64.41 20.20
C ILE A 61 15.58 63.48 20.01
N ALA A 62 16.74 63.85 20.55
CA ALA A 62 17.94 63.02 20.47
C ALA A 62 17.74 61.66 21.16
N MET A 63 17.10 61.66 22.35
CA MET A 63 16.76 60.43 23.07
C MET A 63 15.81 59.54 22.27
N LEU A 64 14.75 60.11 21.66
CA LEU A 64 13.82 59.36 20.82
C LEU A 64 14.48 58.81 19.56
N GLN A 65 15.37 59.58 18.93
CA GLN A 65 16.13 59.11 17.78
C GLN A 65 17.07 57.96 18.15
N ALA A 66 17.76 58.04 19.28
CA ALA A 66 18.61 56.95 19.78
C ALA A 66 17.79 55.68 20.10
N GLN A 67 16.62 55.84 20.72
CA GLN A 67 15.72 54.71 20.98
C GLN A 67 15.19 54.08 19.69
N LYS A 68 14.85 54.90 18.69
CA LYS A 68 14.41 54.43 17.37
C LYS A 68 15.47 53.58 16.70
N VAL A 69 16.72 54.07 16.62
CA VAL A 69 17.83 53.33 16.01
C VAL A 69 18.01 51.98 16.70
N ARG A 70 18.07 51.96 18.03
CA ARG A 70 18.23 50.70 18.80
C ARG A 70 17.08 49.72 18.58
N LEU A 71 15.84 50.20 18.48
CA LEU A 71 14.69 49.33 18.24
C LEU A 71 14.70 48.77 16.82
N THR A 72 15.07 49.58 15.83
CA THR A 72 15.24 49.14 14.45
C THR A 72 16.34 48.09 14.34
N ASP A 73 17.51 48.33 14.94
CA ASP A 73 18.61 47.37 14.93
C ASP A 73 18.20 46.02 15.56
N TYR A 74 17.48 46.05 16.69
CA TYR A 74 16.96 44.83 17.33
C TYR A 74 15.92 44.10 16.45
N LEU A 75 15.04 44.84 15.78
CA LEU A 75 14.06 44.26 14.88
C LEU A 75 14.74 43.61 13.66
N ASP A 76 15.73 44.28 13.09
CA ASP A 76 16.51 43.79 11.96
C ASP A 76 17.27 42.51 12.35
N GLU A 77 17.94 42.49 13.50
CA GLU A 77 18.64 41.30 14.02
C GLU A 77 17.67 40.12 14.24
N ARG A 78 16.52 40.37 14.86
CA ARG A 78 15.51 39.32 15.08
C ARG A 78 14.91 38.81 13.79
N SER A 79 14.68 39.70 12.82
CA SER A 79 14.17 39.31 11.51
C SER A 79 15.16 38.43 10.75
N ALA A 80 16.45 38.80 10.76
CA ALA A 80 17.52 38.01 10.16
C ALA A 80 17.66 36.63 10.82
N TYR A 81 17.59 36.57 12.16
CA TYR A 81 17.62 35.31 12.90
C TYR A 81 16.44 34.40 12.53
N LEU A 82 15.23 34.94 12.45
CA LEU A 82 14.03 34.18 12.05
C LEU A 82 14.13 33.66 10.62
N THR A 83 14.66 34.47 9.70
CA THR A 83 14.93 34.04 8.32
C THR A 83 15.95 32.91 8.28
N GLN A 84 17.09 33.06 8.97
CA GLN A 84 18.11 32.01 9.04
C GLN A 84 17.55 30.71 9.63
N PHE A 85 16.77 30.81 10.73
CA PHE A 85 16.14 29.64 11.34
C PHE A 85 15.18 28.93 10.37
N GLY A 86 14.41 29.69 9.59
CA GLY A 86 13.52 29.13 8.57
C GLY A 86 14.29 28.43 7.45
N GLU A 87 15.35 29.07 6.93
CA GLU A 87 16.21 28.49 5.89
C GLU A 87 16.93 27.23 6.36
N GLU A 88 17.47 27.24 7.59
CA GLU A 88 18.13 26.09 8.21
C GLU A 88 17.15 24.94 8.44
N ALA A 89 15.95 25.22 8.94
CA ALA A 89 14.92 24.20 9.11
C ALA A 89 14.53 23.53 7.78
N ILE A 90 14.36 24.32 6.71
CA ILE A 90 14.07 23.78 5.37
C ILE A 90 15.22 22.90 4.89
N ALA A 91 16.46 23.37 5.02
CA ALA A 91 17.64 22.61 4.61
C ALA A 91 17.78 21.30 5.41
N GLU A 92 17.48 21.30 6.71
CA GLU A 92 17.47 20.08 7.52
C GLU A 92 16.36 19.12 7.11
N PHE A 93 15.16 19.61 6.80
CA PHE A 93 14.06 18.77 6.30
C PHE A 93 14.39 18.14 4.95
N ASP A 94 14.95 18.91 4.03
CA ASP A 94 15.38 18.42 2.72
C ASP A 94 16.45 17.33 2.88
N LYS A 95 17.44 17.56 3.75
CA LYS A 95 18.48 16.59 4.07
C LYS A 95 17.92 15.29 4.66
N ILE A 96 16.99 15.38 5.62
CA ILE A 96 16.33 14.20 6.20
C ILE A 96 15.56 13.43 5.12
N GLY A 97 14.87 14.15 4.23
CA GLY A 97 14.16 13.55 3.11
C GLY A 97 15.09 12.80 2.15
N GLU A 98 16.20 13.43 1.78
CA GLU A 98 17.21 12.82 0.90
C GLU A 98 17.88 11.61 1.54
N ASP A 99 18.28 11.70 2.82
CA ASP A 99 18.90 10.58 3.56
C ASP A 99 17.91 9.40 3.70
N ALA A 100 16.62 9.68 3.93
CA ALA A 100 15.59 8.65 4.02
C ALA A 100 15.34 7.96 2.67
N LEU A 101 15.28 8.72 1.57
CA LEU A 101 15.13 8.16 0.22
C LEU A 101 16.33 7.30 -0.15
N LYS A 102 17.55 7.78 0.12
CA LYS A 102 18.77 7.03 -0.11
C LYS A 102 18.80 5.71 0.66
N GLY A 103 18.44 5.73 1.95
CA GLY A 103 18.35 4.52 2.76
C GLY A 103 17.29 3.52 2.25
N LEU A 104 16.19 4.03 1.70
CA LEU A 104 15.16 3.21 1.07
C LEU A 104 15.66 2.55 -0.23
N ASP A 105 16.34 3.30 -1.09
CA ASP A 105 16.91 2.79 -2.34
C ASP A 105 17.98 1.71 -2.06
N GLU A 106 18.89 1.96 -1.11
CA GLU A 106 19.91 0.98 -0.68
C GLU A 106 19.27 -0.31 -0.13
N ALA A 107 18.20 -0.18 0.65
CA ALA A 107 17.45 -1.34 1.15
C ALA A 107 16.74 -2.09 0.01
N GLY A 108 16.19 -1.37 -0.96
CA GLY A 108 15.55 -1.92 -2.15
C GLY A 108 16.53 -2.70 -3.02
N GLU A 109 17.71 -2.16 -3.26
CA GLU A 109 18.79 -2.84 -3.98
C GLU A 109 19.20 -4.14 -3.27
N ARG A 110 19.37 -4.09 -1.94
CA ARG A 110 19.72 -5.28 -1.14
C ARG A 110 18.66 -6.38 -1.20
N ILE A 111 17.38 -6.01 -1.12
CA ILE A 111 16.26 -6.98 -1.19
C ILE A 111 16.19 -7.58 -2.58
N THR A 112 16.28 -6.75 -3.62
CA THR A 112 16.27 -7.20 -5.02
C THR A 112 17.40 -8.17 -5.29
N ALA A 113 18.62 -7.85 -4.89
CA ALA A 113 19.79 -8.72 -5.07
C ALA A 113 19.65 -10.05 -4.32
N ASN A 114 19.06 -10.04 -3.10
CA ASN A 114 18.82 -11.26 -2.36
C ASN A 114 17.76 -12.15 -3.02
N LEU A 115 16.69 -11.54 -3.53
CA LEU A 115 15.62 -12.24 -4.24
C LEU A 115 16.14 -12.85 -5.54
N GLU A 116 16.96 -12.12 -6.30
CA GLU A 116 17.58 -12.62 -7.53
C GLU A 116 18.49 -13.83 -7.24
N SER A 117 19.31 -13.75 -6.18
CA SER A 117 20.13 -14.88 -5.73
C SER A 117 19.29 -16.11 -5.38
N GLN A 118 18.20 -15.94 -4.60
CA GLN A 118 17.32 -17.04 -4.24
C GLN A 118 16.56 -17.61 -5.44
N MET A 119 16.16 -16.74 -6.38
CA MET A 119 15.47 -17.15 -7.60
C MET A 119 16.39 -17.98 -8.49
N GLN A 120 17.66 -17.60 -8.62
CA GLN A 120 18.65 -18.37 -9.35
C GLN A 120 18.89 -19.74 -8.69
N GLU A 121 19.05 -19.79 -7.37
CA GLU A 121 19.18 -21.07 -6.63
C GLU A 121 17.95 -21.97 -6.84
N PHE A 122 16.75 -21.38 -6.88
CA PHE A 122 15.52 -22.11 -7.14
C PHE A 122 15.44 -22.63 -8.59
N GLU A 123 15.88 -21.83 -9.56
CA GLU A 123 15.94 -22.23 -10.98
C GLU A 123 16.91 -23.40 -11.17
N GLU A 124 18.13 -23.29 -10.62
CA GLU A 124 19.13 -24.36 -10.64
C GLU A 124 18.61 -25.63 -9.93
N PHE A 125 17.93 -25.48 -8.80
CA PHE A 125 17.31 -26.60 -8.08
C PHE A 125 16.17 -27.24 -8.87
N ALA A 126 15.32 -26.45 -9.52
CA ALA A 126 14.21 -26.96 -10.33
C ALA A 126 14.69 -27.73 -11.56
N GLU A 127 15.76 -27.26 -12.21
CA GLU A 127 16.39 -27.96 -13.32
C GLU A 127 16.99 -29.30 -12.87
N LEU A 128 17.73 -29.31 -11.76
CA LEU A 128 18.28 -30.54 -11.18
C LEU A 128 17.19 -31.53 -10.79
N SER A 129 16.12 -31.07 -10.15
CA SER A 129 14.99 -31.91 -9.75
C SER A 129 14.28 -32.52 -10.96
N ARG A 130 14.13 -31.76 -12.05
CA ARG A 130 13.55 -32.28 -13.30
C ARG A 130 14.41 -33.38 -13.91
N GLN A 131 15.73 -33.19 -13.93
CA GLN A 131 16.65 -34.22 -14.41
C GLN A 131 16.58 -35.48 -13.52
N GLU A 132 16.55 -35.33 -12.20
CA GLU A 132 16.45 -36.44 -11.27
C GLU A 132 15.15 -37.25 -11.47
N ILE A 133 14.02 -36.57 -11.71
CA ILE A 133 12.74 -37.23 -12.01
C ILE A 133 12.83 -38.02 -13.32
N GLU A 134 13.39 -37.45 -14.39
CA GLU A 134 13.53 -38.15 -15.67
C GLU A 134 14.43 -39.39 -15.55
N GLU A 135 15.53 -39.29 -14.80
CA GLU A 135 16.39 -40.43 -14.52
C GLU A 135 15.69 -41.50 -13.68
N ASN A 136 14.86 -41.10 -12.71
CA ASN A 136 14.10 -42.02 -11.87
C ASN A 136 12.99 -42.71 -12.68
N GLU A 137 12.27 -41.97 -13.53
CA GLU A 137 11.26 -42.53 -14.45
C GLU A 137 11.90 -43.57 -15.38
N ASN A 138 13.08 -43.30 -15.94
CA ASN A 138 13.80 -44.27 -16.78
C ASN A 138 14.24 -45.53 -16.00
N LYS A 139 14.56 -45.40 -14.70
CA LYS A 139 14.85 -46.57 -13.86
C LYS A 139 13.59 -47.40 -13.59
N VAL A 140 12.46 -46.74 -13.35
CA VAL A 140 11.17 -47.41 -13.13
C VAL A 140 10.71 -48.14 -14.38
N THR A 141 10.78 -47.51 -15.56
CA THR A 141 10.39 -48.17 -16.82
C THR A 141 11.23 -49.40 -17.11
N LYS A 142 12.55 -49.34 -16.91
CA LYS A 142 13.43 -50.52 -17.03
C LYS A 142 13.09 -51.63 -16.04
N PHE A 143 12.68 -51.27 -14.82
CA PHE A 143 12.27 -52.23 -13.81
C PHE A 143 10.94 -52.90 -14.15
N GLU A 144 10.00 -52.14 -14.72
CA GLU A 144 8.73 -52.67 -15.22
C GLU A 144 8.94 -53.63 -16.39
N ASP A 145 9.78 -53.26 -17.36
CA ASP A 145 10.15 -54.13 -18.49
C ASP A 145 10.78 -55.44 -17.99
N GLN A 146 11.71 -55.34 -17.04
CA GLN A 146 12.34 -56.52 -16.44
C GLN A 146 11.34 -57.38 -15.68
N MET A 147 10.41 -56.79 -14.94
CA MET A 147 9.39 -57.55 -14.21
C MET A 147 8.38 -58.21 -15.16
N GLU A 148 8.04 -57.58 -16.29
CA GLU A 148 7.19 -58.18 -17.32
C GLU A 148 7.87 -59.40 -17.96
N ASP A 149 9.16 -59.28 -18.28
CA ASP A 149 9.96 -60.37 -18.80
C ASP A 149 10.09 -61.50 -17.76
N ASP A 150 10.52 -61.21 -16.53
CA ASP A 150 10.67 -62.21 -15.45
C ASP A 150 9.34 -62.94 -15.14
N ARG A 151 8.21 -62.22 -15.16
CA ARG A 151 6.87 -62.81 -14.97
C ARG A 151 6.48 -63.74 -16.12
N ASN A 152 6.89 -63.41 -17.35
CA ASN A 152 6.64 -64.25 -18.54
C ASN A 152 7.59 -65.45 -18.64
N GLU A 153 8.78 -65.38 -18.05
CA GLU A 153 9.75 -66.48 -18.06
C GLU A 153 9.50 -67.50 -16.94
N GLY A 154 8.84 -67.10 -15.84
CA GLY A 154 8.53 -67.96 -14.71
C GLY A 154 7.38 -68.97 -14.91
N LEU A 155 6.34 -68.64 -15.69
CA LEU A 155 5.18 -69.52 -15.90
C LEU A 155 4.51 -69.27 -17.25
N PHE A 156 4.60 -70.24 -18.18
CA PHE A 156 3.56 -70.60 -19.17
C PHE A 156 2.94 -69.57 -20.16
N PHE A 157 3.34 -68.29 -20.21
CA PHE A 157 2.56 -67.26 -20.93
C PHE A 157 3.14 -66.72 -22.25
N LYS A 158 4.27 -67.23 -22.76
CA LYS A 158 4.77 -66.88 -24.12
C LYS A 158 3.73 -67.09 -25.24
N SER A 159 2.69 -67.90 -25.01
CA SER A 159 1.60 -68.21 -25.94
C SER A 159 0.40 -67.24 -25.92
N LEU A 160 0.27 -66.33 -24.96
CA LEU A 160 -0.89 -65.42 -24.86
C LEU A 160 -0.79 -64.12 -25.69
N ARG A 161 0.35 -63.84 -26.34
CA ARG A 161 0.44 -62.73 -27.32
C ARG A 161 -0.42 -62.96 -28.58
N GLN A 162 -1.04 -64.13 -28.75
CA GLN A 162 -2.05 -64.34 -29.78
C GLN A 162 -3.39 -63.71 -29.33
N LYS A 163 -3.82 -62.69 -30.09
CA LYS A 163 -5.08 -61.95 -30.01
C LYS A 163 -6.20 -62.67 -29.24
N ALA A 164 -6.71 -62.00 -28.21
CA ALA A 164 -7.86 -62.44 -27.43
C ALA A 164 -9.08 -62.74 -28.34
N PRO A 165 -9.83 -63.83 -28.07
CA PRO A 165 -11.10 -64.08 -28.74
C PRO A 165 -12.16 -63.10 -28.22
N VAL A 166 -13.09 -62.78 -29.11
CA VAL A 166 -14.23 -61.88 -28.91
C VAL A 166 -15.05 -62.35 -27.70
N VAL A 167 -15.05 -61.57 -26.61
CA VAL A 167 -15.88 -61.83 -25.42
C VAL A 167 -17.20 -61.06 -25.53
N ASP A 168 -18.29 -61.74 -25.18
CA ASP A 168 -19.69 -61.32 -25.31
C ASP A 168 -20.00 -59.97 -24.65
N LYS A 169 -20.57 -59.07 -25.48
CA LYS A 169 -20.91 -57.67 -25.16
C LYS A 169 -22.00 -57.51 -24.09
N GLU A 170 -22.67 -58.59 -23.70
CA GLU A 170 -23.81 -58.57 -22.79
C GLU A 170 -23.38 -58.56 -21.32
N LYS A 171 -22.35 -59.36 -20.94
CA LYS A 171 -21.78 -59.32 -19.59
C LYS A 171 -21.06 -58.00 -19.29
N ALA A 172 -20.43 -57.39 -20.29
CA ALA A 172 -19.75 -56.10 -20.14
C ALA A 172 -20.72 -54.93 -19.88
N LYS A 173 -21.97 -55.02 -20.35
CA LYS A 173 -22.99 -53.97 -20.13
C LYS A 173 -23.57 -54.01 -18.72
N GLU A 174 -23.73 -55.21 -18.14
CA GLU A 174 -24.21 -55.40 -16.78
C GLU A 174 -23.18 -54.88 -15.75
N GLU A 175 -21.89 -55.13 -15.99
CA GLU A 175 -20.81 -54.57 -15.17
C GLU A 175 -20.67 -53.05 -15.35
N ALA A 176 -20.87 -52.51 -16.56
CA ALA A 176 -20.88 -51.07 -16.80
C ALA A 176 -22.04 -50.34 -16.09
N GLN A 177 -23.20 -50.98 -15.93
CA GLN A 177 -24.31 -50.43 -15.15
C GLN A 177 -23.97 -50.36 -13.66
N LYS A 178 -23.33 -51.40 -13.12
CA LYS A 178 -22.89 -51.45 -11.72
C LYS A 178 -21.82 -50.39 -11.41
N ILE A 179 -20.95 -50.07 -12.36
CA ILE A 179 -19.96 -48.99 -12.24
C ILE A 179 -20.65 -47.61 -12.34
N LYS A 180 -21.68 -47.47 -13.17
CA LYS A 180 -22.46 -46.23 -13.31
C LYS A 180 -23.20 -45.85 -12.02
N ASP A 181 -23.69 -46.82 -11.27
CA ASP A 181 -24.36 -46.59 -9.98
C ASP A 181 -23.35 -46.18 -8.88
N VAL A 182 -22.14 -46.74 -8.88
CA VAL A 182 -21.05 -46.30 -7.98
C VAL A 182 -20.55 -44.89 -8.36
N THR A 183 -20.57 -44.56 -9.65
CA THR A 183 -20.20 -43.20 -10.11
C THR A 183 -21.29 -42.17 -9.78
N LYS A 184 -22.56 -42.57 -9.61
CA LYS A 184 -23.63 -41.69 -9.09
C LYS A 184 -23.43 -41.35 -7.61
N GLU A 185 -22.83 -42.24 -6.81
CA GLU A 185 -22.39 -41.91 -5.44
C GLU A 185 -21.12 -41.03 -5.43
N GLU A 186 -20.15 -41.26 -6.32
CA GLU A 186 -18.95 -40.41 -6.44
C GLU A 186 -19.21 -39.05 -7.12
N ALA A 187 -20.30 -38.90 -7.86
CA ALA A 187 -20.75 -37.62 -8.43
C ALA A 187 -21.23 -36.62 -7.36
N SER A 188 -21.18 -36.98 -6.07
CA SER A 188 -21.42 -36.07 -4.94
C SER A 188 -20.23 -35.11 -4.66
N GLY A 189 -19.47 -34.74 -5.69
CA GLY A 189 -18.46 -33.67 -5.63
C GLY A 189 -19.04 -32.27 -5.36
N SER A 190 -20.37 -32.13 -5.27
CA SER A 190 -21.03 -30.87 -4.91
C SER A 190 -21.09 -30.63 -3.39
N GLU A 191 -21.11 -31.67 -2.57
CA GLU A 191 -21.22 -31.53 -1.10
C GLU A 191 -19.90 -31.11 -0.46
N THR A 192 -18.79 -31.65 -0.93
CA THR A 192 -17.45 -31.29 -0.45
C THR A 192 -17.09 -29.83 -0.75
N ARG A 193 -17.46 -29.33 -1.94
CA ARG A 193 -17.25 -27.92 -2.31
C ARG A 193 -18.12 -26.97 -1.48
N LYS A 194 -19.40 -27.29 -1.28
CA LYS A 194 -20.32 -26.49 -0.45
C LYS A 194 -19.88 -26.41 1.02
N ASN A 195 -19.41 -27.53 1.59
CA ASN A 195 -18.88 -27.55 2.96
C ASN A 195 -17.59 -26.73 3.10
N LEU A 196 -16.74 -26.71 2.07
CA LEU A 196 -15.52 -25.90 2.05
C LEU A 196 -15.85 -24.39 2.05
N TYR A 197 -16.82 -23.93 1.25
CA TYR A 197 -17.25 -22.54 1.28
C TYR A 197 -17.87 -22.15 2.63
N LEU A 198 -18.70 -23.02 3.22
CA LEU A 198 -19.27 -22.79 4.56
C LEU A 198 -18.19 -22.68 5.64
N PHE A 199 -17.13 -23.49 5.55
CA PHE A 199 -15.98 -23.41 6.44
C PHE A 199 -15.25 -22.05 6.31
N PHE A 200 -14.96 -21.60 5.09
CA PHE A 200 -14.31 -20.30 4.87
C PHE A 200 -15.19 -19.13 5.30
N ILE A 201 -16.49 -19.16 5.02
CA ILE A 201 -17.45 -18.15 5.47
C ILE A 201 -17.50 -18.10 7.00
N GLY A 202 -17.46 -19.24 7.68
CA GLY A 202 -17.38 -19.34 9.13
C GLY A 202 -16.09 -18.74 9.71
N LEU A 203 -14.95 -19.06 9.11
CA LEU A 203 -13.64 -18.54 9.55
C LEU A 203 -13.52 -17.02 9.35
N LEU A 204 -13.97 -16.51 8.20
CA LEU A 204 -13.97 -15.08 7.89
C LEU A 204 -14.96 -14.30 8.77
N SER A 205 -16.15 -14.82 9.03
CA SER A 205 -17.11 -14.17 9.92
C SER A 205 -16.62 -14.12 11.37
N PHE A 206 -15.97 -15.18 11.86
CA PHE A 206 -15.30 -15.18 13.17
C PHE A 206 -14.17 -14.13 13.22
N GLY A 207 -13.32 -14.07 12.19
CA GLY A 207 -12.24 -13.08 12.10
C GLY A 207 -12.75 -11.63 12.05
N VAL A 208 -13.89 -11.37 11.41
CA VAL A 208 -14.53 -10.05 11.41
C VAL A 208 -15.03 -9.69 12.81
N VAL A 209 -15.73 -10.60 13.49
CA VAL A 209 -16.22 -10.37 14.87
C VAL A 209 -15.05 -10.14 15.84
N ASP A 210 -13.99 -10.94 15.74
CA ASP A 210 -12.78 -10.78 16.56
C ASP A 210 -12.09 -9.42 16.33
N SER A 211 -11.96 -9.02 15.07
CA SER A 211 -11.35 -7.72 14.71
C SER A 211 -12.16 -6.51 15.17
N VAL A 212 -13.49 -6.62 15.26
CA VAL A 212 -14.40 -5.53 15.65
C VAL A 212 -14.63 -5.50 17.16
N VAL A 213 -14.66 -6.65 17.83
CA VAL A 213 -15.04 -6.75 19.26
C VAL A 213 -13.82 -6.84 20.17
N LEU A 214 -12.76 -7.57 19.80
CA LEU A 214 -11.61 -7.81 20.68
C LEU A 214 -10.49 -6.76 20.51
N THR A 215 -10.47 -6.03 19.40
CA THR A 215 -9.38 -5.06 19.12
C THR A 215 -9.89 -3.63 19.23
N SER A 216 -9.45 -2.90 20.25
CA SER A 216 -9.87 -1.50 20.53
C SER A 216 -9.33 -0.46 19.54
N ASN A 217 -8.37 -0.85 18.68
CA ASN A 217 -7.84 -0.04 17.59
C ASN A 217 -8.19 -0.70 16.25
N THR A 218 -9.48 -0.68 15.91
CA THR A 218 -10.00 -1.33 14.71
C THR A 218 -9.60 -0.56 13.45
N ASP A 219 -8.73 -1.15 12.63
CA ASP A 219 -8.44 -0.66 11.29
C ASP A 219 -9.67 -0.87 10.39
N TRP A 220 -10.55 0.13 10.30
CA TRP A 220 -11.76 0.10 9.47
C TRP A 220 -11.49 -0.26 8.01
N ARG A 221 -10.28 0.03 7.50
CA ARG A 221 -9.83 -0.38 6.17
C ARG A 221 -9.72 -1.90 6.04
N LYS A 222 -9.21 -2.60 7.06
CA LYS A 222 -9.08 -4.08 7.06
C LYS A 222 -10.46 -4.74 7.20
N VAL A 223 -11.32 -4.18 8.03
CA VAL A 223 -12.71 -4.64 8.18
C VAL A 223 -13.50 -4.47 6.87
N ALA A 224 -13.33 -3.34 6.17
CA ALA A 224 -13.97 -3.11 4.87
C ALA A 224 -13.49 -4.12 3.80
N ILE A 225 -12.19 -4.41 3.77
CA ILE A 225 -11.61 -5.40 2.83
C ILE A 225 -12.15 -6.81 3.14
N LEU A 226 -12.13 -7.23 4.41
CA LEU A 226 -12.66 -8.53 4.84
C LEU A 226 -14.16 -8.65 4.58
N GLY A 227 -14.92 -7.58 4.80
CA GLY A 227 -16.35 -7.52 4.49
C GLY A 227 -16.64 -7.66 3.00
N ALA A 228 -15.85 -7.01 2.13
CA ALA A 228 -15.99 -7.13 0.68
C ALA A 228 -15.69 -8.56 0.20
N ILE A 229 -14.65 -9.19 0.74
CA ILE A 229 -14.29 -10.59 0.43
C ILE A 229 -15.39 -11.56 0.90
N LEU A 230 -15.94 -11.35 2.10
CA LEU A 230 -17.04 -12.15 2.61
C LEU A 230 -18.27 -12.05 1.70
N LEU A 231 -18.62 -10.84 1.23
CA LEU A 231 -19.74 -10.64 0.32
C LEU A 231 -19.54 -11.35 -1.02
N ALA A 232 -18.32 -11.33 -1.56
CA ALA A 232 -17.97 -12.05 -2.78
C ALA A 232 -18.12 -13.57 -2.63
N LEU A 233 -17.62 -14.14 -1.51
CA LEU A 233 -17.75 -15.57 -1.23
C LEU A 233 -19.19 -16.02 -1.04
N VAL A 234 -20.01 -15.22 -0.34
CA VAL A 234 -21.45 -15.49 -0.20
C VAL A 234 -22.14 -15.44 -1.56
N SER A 235 -21.78 -14.50 -2.44
CA SER A 235 -22.31 -14.43 -3.80
C SER A 235 -21.95 -15.67 -4.62
N GLN A 236 -20.69 -16.14 -4.54
CA GLN A 236 -20.23 -17.35 -5.20
C GLN A 236 -20.95 -18.60 -4.67
N PHE A 237 -21.16 -18.69 -3.36
CA PHE A 237 -21.91 -19.78 -2.74
C PHE A 237 -23.37 -19.82 -3.19
N VAL A 238 -24.05 -18.67 -3.25
CA VAL A 238 -25.44 -18.56 -3.73
C VAL A 238 -25.54 -18.93 -5.22
N TYR A 239 -24.57 -18.50 -6.03
CA TYR A 239 -24.51 -18.86 -7.45
C TYR A 239 -24.36 -20.37 -7.65
N GLU A 240 -23.47 -21.01 -6.89
CA GLU A 240 -23.30 -22.47 -6.93
C GLU A 240 -24.54 -23.23 -6.43
N GLN A 241 -25.24 -22.74 -5.40
CA GLN A 241 -26.51 -23.32 -4.99
C GLN A 241 -27.56 -23.26 -6.09
N LYS A 242 -27.69 -22.10 -6.75
CA LYS A 242 -28.64 -21.90 -7.84
C LYS A 242 -28.33 -22.82 -9.02
N MET A 243 -27.07 -22.88 -9.44
CA MET A 243 -26.65 -23.74 -10.55
C MET A 243 -26.84 -25.23 -10.21
N SER A 244 -26.53 -25.64 -8.98
CA SER A 244 -26.75 -27.00 -8.48
C SER A 244 -28.23 -27.38 -8.42
N SER A 245 -29.12 -26.41 -8.18
CA SER A 245 -30.58 -26.63 -8.22
C SER A 245 -31.10 -26.74 -9.65
N GLU A 246 -30.60 -25.92 -10.57
CA GLU A 246 -30.98 -25.96 -11.99
C GLU A 246 -30.51 -27.25 -12.69
N THR A 247 -29.35 -27.80 -12.33
CA THR A 247 -28.90 -29.12 -12.84
C THR A 247 -29.79 -30.25 -12.33
N LYS A 248 -30.23 -30.20 -11.07
CA LYS A 248 -31.13 -31.22 -10.49
C LYS A 248 -32.50 -31.23 -11.20
N THR A 249 -33.08 -30.05 -11.47
CA THR A 249 -34.36 -29.93 -12.18
C THR A 249 -34.26 -30.36 -13.66
N ARG A 250 -33.11 -30.13 -14.30
CA ARG A 250 -32.86 -30.51 -15.71
C ARG A 250 -32.58 -32.00 -15.89
N GLU A 251 -32.04 -32.68 -14.88
CA GLU A 251 -31.88 -34.13 -14.87
C GLU A 251 -33.24 -34.84 -14.66
N GLU A 252 -34.06 -34.36 -13.72
CA GLU A 252 -35.41 -34.88 -13.49
C GLU A 252 -36.32 -34.77 -14.72
N THR A 253 -36.20 -33.67 -15.50
CA THR A 253 -36.99 -33.47 -16.73
C THR A 253 -36.53 -34.40 -17.88
N LYS A 254 -35.27 -34.82 -17.89
CA LYS A 254 -34.72 -35.71 -18.94
C LYS A 254 -35.01 -37.18 -18.67
N GLU A 255 -34.98 -37.61 -17.41
CA GLU A 255 -35.39 -38.97 -17.04
C GLU A 255 -36.89 -39.20 -17.35
N PHE A 256 -37.75 -38.20 -17.12
CA PHE A 256 -39.18 -38.27 -17.46
C PHE A 256 -39.47 -38.36 -18.98
N GLN A 257 -38.64 -37.75 -19.83
CA GLN A 257 -38.77 -37.85 -21.29
C GLN A 257 -38.19 -39.14 -21.86
N GLN A 258 -37.25 -39.78 -21.15
CA GLN A 258 -36.66 -41.04 -21.58
C GLN A 258 -37.56 -42.23 -21.25
N GLU A 259 -38.30 -42.20 -20.12
CA GLU A 259 -39.33 -43.20 -19.80
C GLU A 259 -40.54 -43.15 -20.76
N GLN A 260 -40.99 -41.96 -21.19
CA GLN A 260 -42.11 -41.86 -22.14
C GLN A 260 -41.74 -42.14 -23.60
N GLY A 261 -40.44 -42.17 -23.94
CA GLY A 261 -39.96 -42.51 -25.28
C GLY A 261 -39.91 -44.02 -25.56
N GLU A 262 -39.83 -44.87 -24.53
CA GLU A 262 -39.74 -46.33 -24.67
C GLU A 262 -41.10 -47.07 -24.67
N GLU A 263 -42.18 -46.47 -24.17
CA GLU A 263 -43.52 -47.08 -24.27
C GLU A 263 -44.20 -46.91 -25.64
N GLY A 264 -43.66 -46.06 -26.53
CA GLY A 264 -44.22 -45.81 -27.88
C GLY A 264 -43.73 -46.73 -29.00
N LYS A 265 -42.91 -47.74 -28.70
CA LYS A 265 -42.42 -48.75 -29.67
C LYS A 265 -42.59 -50.16 -29.11
N LYS A 266 -43.84 -50.61 -29.01
CA LYS A 266 -44.20 -52.04 -29.07
C LYS A 266 -45.26 -52.25 -30.14
#